data_AF-A0ABD4QA87-F1
#
_entry.id   AF-A0ABD4QA87-F1
#
_cell.length_a   1.000
_cell.length_b   1.000
_cell.length_c   1.000
_cell.angle_alpha   90.00
_cell.angle_beta   90.00
_cell.angle_gamma   90.00
#
_symmetry.space_group_name_H-M   'P 1'
#
loop_
_entity.id
_entity.type
_entity.pdbx_description
1 polymer ?
#
loop_
_entity_poly.entity_id
_entity_poly.type
_entity_poly.pdbx_seq_one_letter_code
_entity_poly.pdbx_strand_id
1 'polypeptide(L)' 'FMRVSFQSEEGRTLEHLREGFAEIAATYEAEEEFFDETAKRKVILMVSRFGHCLNDLLYRWKIGALPIDIVGVVSNP' A
#
# COMPACT_ATOMS: atom_id res chain seq x y z
N PHE A 1 14.77 2.40 10.89
CA PHE A 1 13.57 2.54 10.03
C PHE A 1 13.83 3.58 8.97
N MET A 2 13.57 3.25 7.70
CA MET A 2 13.79 4.12 6.55
C MET A 2 12.66 3.91 5.55
N ARG A 3 12.25 4.97 4.84
CA ARG A 3 11.34 4.89 3.69
C ARG A 3 11.95 5.66 2.53
N VAL A 4 12.13 4.98 1.40
CA VAL A 4 12.71 5.56 0.18
C VAL A 4 11.72 5.34 -0.96
N SER A 5 11.44 6.39 -1.74
CA SER A 5 10.77 6.29 -3.04
C SER A 5 11.77 6.67 -4.12
N PHE A 6 11.81 5.89 -5.19
CA PHE A 6 12.72 6.08 -6.30
C PHE A 6 12.06 5.58 -7.59
N GLN A 7 12.51 6.12 -8.72
CA GLN A 7 12.09 5.69 -10.05
C GLN A 7 13.18 4.81 -10.66
N SER A 8 12.81 3.66 -11.24
CA SER A 8 13.77 2.83 -11.97
C SER A 8 13.99 3.40 -13.38
N GLU A 9 15.17 3.98 -13.62
CA GLU A 9 15.52 4.53 -14.94
C GLU A 9 15.80 3.43 -15.98
N GLU A 10 16.31 2.28 -15.54
CA GLU A 10 16.62 1.13 -16.41
C GLU A 10 15.46 0.12 -16.56
N GLY A 11 14.28 0.42 -16.02
CA GLY A 11 13.13 -0.48 -16.08
C GLY A 11 13.31 -1.79 -15.29
N ARG A 12 14.11 -1.79 -14.23
CA ARG A 12 14.26 -2.93 -13.32
C ARG A 12 12.93 -3.22 -12.63
N THR A 13 12.55 -4.49 -12.56
CA THR A 13 11.33 -4.91 -11.88
C THR A 13 11.54 -4.99 -10.36
N LEU A 14 10.45 -5.10 -9.60
CA LEU A 14 10.52 -5.28 -8.14
C LEU A 14 11.26 -6.58 -7.75
N GLU A 15 11.15 -7.62 -8.57
CA GLU A 15 11.85 -8.90 -8.36
C GLU A 15 13.36 -8.70 -8.42
N HIS A 16 13.85 -7.97 -9.42
CA HIS A 16 15.28 -7.64 -9.53
C HIS A 16 15.79 -6.84 -8.32
N LEU A 17 14.96 -5.93 -7.79
CA LEU A 17 15.30 -5.15 -6.60
C LEU A 17 15.37 -6.04 -5.34
N ARG A 18 14.41 -6.96 -5.18
CA ARG A 18 14.42 -7.92 -4.06
C ARG A 18 15.65 -8.83 -4.11
N GLU A 19 15.93 -9.40 -5.28
CA GLU A 19 17.09 -10.28 -5.47
C GLU A 19 18.41 -9.54 -5.23
N GLY A 20 18.56 -8.33 -5.78
CA GLY A 20 19.77 -7.53 -5.63
C GLY A 20 19.98 -6.97 -4.22
N PHE A 21 18.91 -6.77 -3.45
CA PHE A 21 18.98 -6.22 -2.09
C PHE A 21 19.10 -7.30 -1.00
N ALA A 22 18.82 -8.57 -1.30
CA ALA A 22 18.78 -9.66 -0.33
C ALA A 22 20.07 -9.81 0.50
N GLU A 23 21.24 -9.62 -0.11
CA GLU A 23 22.53 -9.70 0.60
C GLU A 23 22.70 -8.56 1.63
N ILE A 24 22.26 -7.35 1.26
CA ILE A 24 22.28 -6.19 2.17
C ILE A 24 21.31 -6.43 3.32
N ALA A 25 20.08 -6.86 3.01
CA ALA A 25 19.08 -7.18 4.03
C ALA A 25 19.60 -8.23 5.03
N ALA A 26 20.21 -9.31 4.52
CA ALA A 26 20.81 -10.35 5.35
C ALA A 26 21.98 -9.84 6.22
N THR A 27 22.84 -8.99 5.65
CA THR A 27 24.00 -8.41 6.38
C THR A 27 23.58 -7.56 7.57
N TYR A 28 22.46 -6.85 7.43
CA TYR A 28 21.95 -5.93 8.46
C TYR A 28 20.80 -6.51 9.29
N GLU A 29 20.43 -7.78 9.08
CA GLU A 29 19.24 -8.41 9.66
C GLU A 29 17.99 -7.51 9.51
N ALA A 30 17.87 -6.88 8.33
CA ALA A 30 16.79 -5.94 8.05
C ALA A 30 15.55 -6.66 7.53
N GLU A 31 14.38 -6.14 7.89
CA GLU A 31 13.12 -6.48 7.24
C GLU A 31 12.83 -5.44 6.15
N GLU A 32 12.82 -5.86 4.90
CA GLU A 32 12.54 -5.02 3.74
C GLU A 32 11.23 -5.37 3.04
N GLU A 33 10.55 -4.33 2.55
CA GLU A 33 9.38 -4.49 1.69
C GLU A 33 9.48 -3.53 0.49
N PHE A 34 9.43 -4.10 -0.71
CA PHE A 34 9.40 -3.35 -1.96
C PHE A 34 7.98 -3.33 -2.54
N PHE A 35 7.54 -2.14 -2.93
CA PHE A 35 6.19 -1.87 -3.40
C PHE A 35 6.16 -1.06 -4.67
N ASP A 36 5.25 -1.42 -5.57
CA ASP A 36 4.90 -0.59 -6.71
C ASP A 36 3.96 0.53 -6.25
N GLU A 37 4.38 1.78 -6.40
CA GLU A 37 3.60 2.96 -6.02
C GLU A 37 2.36 3.15 -6.92
N THR A 38 2.35 2.55 -8.11
CA THR A 38 1.20 2.58 -9.03
C THR A 38 0.11 1.57 -8.65
N ALA A 39 0.45 0.55 -7.85
CA ALA A 39 -0.48 -0.50 -7.46
C ALA A 39 -1.40 -0.03 -6.31
N LYS A 40 -2.70 0.11 -6.61
CA LYS A 40 -3.71 0.42 -5.59
C LYS A 40 -3.86 -0.75 -4.62
N ARG A 41 -3.72 -0.47 -3.32
CA ARG A 41 -3.91 -1.47 -2.27
C ARG A 41 -5.39 -1.87 -2.17
N LYS A 42 -5.67 -3.16 -2.08
CA LYS A 42 -6.99 -3.70 -1.80
C LYS A 42 -7.29 -3.55 -0.31
N VAL A 43 -8.37 -2.86 0.03
CA VAL A 43 -8.74 -2.52 1.40
C VAL A 43 -10.18 -2.95 1.68
N ILE A 44 -10.40 -3.56 2.84
CA ILE A 44 -11.74 -3.81 3.40
C ILE A 44 -11.98 -2.74 4.48
N LEU A 45 -13.14 -2.09 4.43
CA LEU A 45 -13.55 -1.14 5.46
C LEU A 45 -14.46 -1.83 6.47
N MET A 46 -14.15 -1.72 7.76
CA MET A 46 -14.96 -2.27 8.83
C MET A 46 -15.63 -1.14 9.63
N VAL A 47 -16.95 -1.19 9.79
CA VAL A 47 -17.73 -0.13 10.43
C VAL A 47 -18.77 -0.69 11.39
N SER A 48 -18.86 -0.18 12.62
CA SER A 48 -19.90 -0.62 13.56
C SER A 48 -21.24 0.05 13.21
N ARG A 49 -21.41 1.34 13.50
CA ARG A 49 -22.60 2.11 13.08
C ARG A 49 -22.27 2.97 11.87
N PHE A 50 -23.15 2.98 10.87
CA PHE A 50 -23.03 3.90 9.74
C PHE A 50 -22.91 5.34 10.26
N GLY A 51 -21.81 6.01 9.91
CA GLY A 51 -21.43 7.29 10.47
C GLY A 51 -20.55 8.11 9.53
N HIS A 52 -20.16 9.29 10.00
CA HIS A 52 -19.41 10.28 9.22
C HIS A 52 -18.05 9.77 8.70
N CYS A 53 -17.37 8.87 9.43
CA CYS A 53 -16.07 8.34 9.01
C CYS A 53 -16.14 7.50 7.73
N LEU A 54 -17.18 6.68 7.55
CA LEU A 54 -17.33 5.89 6.33
C LEU A 54 -17.57 6.79 5.12
N ASN A 55 -18.43 7.80 5.28
CA ASN A 55 -18.72 8.76 4.21
C ASN A 55 -17.47 9.56 3.82
N ASP A 56 -16.63 9.96 4.77
CA ASP A 56 -15.37 10.65 4.47
C ASP A 56 -14.41 9.76 3.69
N LEU A 57 -14.23 8.49 4.11
CA LEU A 57 -13.36 7.54 3.40
C LEU A 57 -13.86 7.25 1.97
N LEU A 58 -15.16 7.02 1.80
CA LEU A 58 -15.77 6.80 0.48
C LEU A 58 -15.69 8.06 -0.40
N TYR A 59 -15.85 9.24 0.18
CA TYR A 59 -15.71 10.50 -0.54
C TYR A 59 -14.27 10.71 -1.04
N ARG A 60 -13.27 10.57 -0.15
CA ARG A 60 -11.85 10.69 -0.51
C ARG A 60 -11.42 9.67 -1.56
N TRP A 61 -11.92 8.44 -1.44
CA TRP A 61 -11.72 7.41 -2.45
C TRP A 61 -12.32 7.81 -3.80
N LYS A 62 -13.57 8.30 -3.82
CA LYS A 62 -14.29 8.70 -5.04
C LYS A 62 -13.61 9.87 -5.77
N ILE A 63 -13.05 10.83 -5.04
CA ILE A 63 -12.33 11.98 -5.64
C ILE A 63 -10.85 11.69 -5.94
N GLY A 64 -10.37 10.48 -5.65
CA GLY A 64 -8.97 10.07 -5.89
C GLY A 64 -7.95 10.57 -4.87
N ALA A 65 -8.38 11.24 -3.79
CA ALA A 65 -7.51 11.65 -2.69
C ALA A 65 -7.01 10.46 -1.85
N LEU A 66 -7.65 9.30 -1.99
CA LEU A 66 -7.22 8.04 -1.39
C LEU A 66 -7.13 6.96 -2.49
N PRO A 67 -5.93 6.77 -3.10
CA PRO A 67 -5.74 5.87 -4.24
C PRO A 67 -5.67 4.40 -3.81
N ILE A 68 -6.75 3.90 -3.23
CA ILE A 68 -6.94 2.50 -2.82
C ILE A 68 -8.02 1.84 -3.66
N ASP A 69 -8.14 0.52 -3.57
CA ASP A 69 -9.21 -0.28 -4.11
C ASP A 69 -10.06 -0.83 -2.97
N ILE A 70 -11.29 -0.32 -2.80
CA ILE A 70 -12.19 -0.77 -1.73
C ILE A 70 -12.90 -2.05 -2.21
N VAL A 71 -12.48 -3.20 -1.68
CA VAL A 71 -12.99 -4.51 -2.11
C VAL A 71 -14.16 -5.02 -1.27
N GLY A 72 -14.49 -4.32 -0.19
CA GLY A 72 -15.63 -4.66 0.65
C GLY A 72 -15.85 -3.69 1.81
N VAL A 73 -17.08 -3.67 2.31
CA VAL A 73 -17.45 -2.99 3.56
C VAL A 73 -18.13 -4.02 4.47
N VAL A 74 -17.57 -4.22 5.65
CA VAL A 74 -18.10 -5.13 6.68
C VAL A 74 -18.69 -4.28 7.79
N SER A 75 -19.91 -4.60 8.22
CA SER A 75 -20.56 -3.91 9.32
C SER A 75 -21.17 -4.87 10.32
N ASN A 76 -21.09 -4.51 11.60
CA ASN A 76 -21.84 -5.18 12.66
C ASN A 76 -23.07 -4.33 13.02
N PRO A 77 -24.29 -4.90 13.02
CA PRO A 77 -25.51 -4.17 13.39
C PRO A 77 -25.48 -3.57 14.81
#